data_AF-A0A3L8P9G6-F1
#
_entry.id   AF-A0A3L8P9G6-F1
#
_cell.length_a   1.000
_cell.length_b   1.000
_cell.length_c   1.000
_cell.angle_alpha   90.00
_cell.angle_beta   90.00
_cell.angle_gamma   90.00
#
_symmetry.space_group_name_H-M   'P 1'
#
loop_
_entity.id
_entity.type
_entity.pdbx_description
1 polymer ?
#
loop_
_entity_poly.entity_id
_entity_poly.type
_entity_poly.pdbx_seq_one_letter_code
_entity_poly.pdbx_strand_id
1 'polypeptide(L)'
;MTGIPSIVAGLFAYALFVIFFGPGVRMGIGGAVALSVLMIPVVVRSCEEMLKLVPNELREASYALGVPKWRTIVKVVLPTALAGIVTGVTLAVARVIGETAPLLIIAGL
;
A
#
# COMPACT_ATOMS: atom_id res chain seq x y z
N MET A 1 8.46 -11.82 -1.04
CA MET A 1 8.33 -11.05 -2.30
C MET A 1 7.24 -11.73 -3.12
N THR A 2 6.29 -10.94 -3.61
CA THR A 2 5.09 -11.42 -4.31
C THR A 2 5.48 -12.24 -5.53
N GLY A 3 5.06 -13.51 -5.60
CA GLY A 3 5.33 -14.41 -6.73
C GLY A 3 4.57 -14.05 -8.02
N ILE A 4 3.94 -12.87 -8.07
CA ILE A 4 3.16 -12.40 -9.22
C ILE A 4 4.04 -11.44 -10.02
N PRO A 5 4.34 -11.72 -11.30
CA PRO A 5 5.05 -10.80 -12.18
C PRO A 5 4.28 -9.48 -12.33
N SER A 6 4.97 -8.34 -12.33
CA SER A 6 4.33 -7.02 -12.42
C SER A 6 3.56 -6.80 -13.73
N ILE A 7 3.97 -7.45 -14.82
CA ILE A 7 3.25 -7.47 -16.10
C ILE A 7 1.83 -8.02 -15.95
N VAL A 8 1.63 -9.03 -15.09
CA VAL A 8 0.32 -9.66 -14.88
C VAL A 8 -0.66 -8.67 -14.26
N ALA A 9 -0.20 -7.80 -13.36
CA ALA A 9 -1.05 -6.75 -12.80
C ALA A 9 -1.44 -5.68 -13.82
N GLY A 10 -0.53 -5.35 -14.75
CA GLY A 10 -0.84 -4.48 -15.89
C GLY A 10 -1.92 -5.09 -16.79
N LEU A 11 -1.79 -6.38 -17.11
CA LEU A 11 -2.75 -7.10 -17.92
C LEU A 11 -4.12 -7.23 -17.22
N PHE A 12 -4.12 -7.49 -15.92
CA PHE A 12 -5.33 -7.51 -15.10
C PHE A 12 -6.07 -6.16 -15.14
N ALA A 13 -5.34 -5.06 -14.93
CA ALA A 13 -5.92 -3.72 -14.99
C ALA A 13 -6.45 -3.40 -16.41
N TYR A 14 -5.71 -3.79 -17.45
CA TYR A 14 -6.14 -3.60 -18.84
C TYR A 14 -7.43 -4.36 -19.15
N ALA A 15 -7.47 -5.66 -18.84
CA ALA A 15 -8.65 -6.48 -19.02
C ALA A 15 -9.87 -5.91 -18.26
N LEU A 16 -9.66 -5.44 -17.02
CA LEU A 16 -10.71 -4.82 -16.22
C LEU A 16 -11.25 -3.54 -16.87
N PHE A 17 -10.39 -2.64 -17.34
CA PHE A 17 -10.83 -1.39 -17.97
C PHE A 17 -11.46 -1.60 -19.34
N VAL A 18 -11.01 -2.59 -20.12
CA VAL A 18 -11.61 -2.93 -21.41
C VAL A 18 -13.07 -3.38 -21.26
N ILE A 19 -13.42 -4.08 -20.18
CA ILE A 19 -14.80 -4.52 -19.92
C ILE A 19 -15.76 -3.31 -19.74
N PHE A 20 -15.30 -2.24 -19.10
CA PHE A 20 -16.14 -1.07 -18.81
C PHE A 20 -16.14 -0.01 -19.92
N PHE A 21 -14.99 0.20 -20.57
CA PHE A 21 -14.78 1.31 -21.50
C PHE A 21 -14.58 0.87 -22.97
N GLY A 22 -14.52 -0.43 -23.23
CA GLY A 22 -14.36 -1.00 -24.57
C GLY A 22 -12.91 -1.32 -24.96
N PRO A 23 -12.68 -1.88 -26.15
CA PRO A 23 -11.34 -2.20 -26.65
C PRO A 23 -10.53 -0.92 -26.97
N GLY A 24 -9.22 -0.95 -26.70
CA GLY A 24 -8.30 0.17 -26.99
C GLY A 24 -8.23 1.26 -25.92
N VAL A 25 -8.75 1.00 -24.72
CA VAL A 25 -8.76 1.96 -23.61
C VAL A 25 -7.34 2.17 -23.10
N ARG A 26 -6.87 3.41 -23.23
CA ARG A 26 -5.59 3.89 -22.70
C ARG A 26 -5.86 5.02 -21.73
N MET A 27 -5.86 4.71 -20.44
CA MET A 27 -6.15 5.68 -19.38
C MET A 27 -5.09 5.61 -18.29
N GLY A 28 -4.55 6.77 -17.90
CA GLY A 28 -3.63 6.88 -16.76
C GLY A 28 -4.22 6.37 -15.45
N ILE A 29 -5.55 6.44 -15.31
CA ILE A 29 -6.29 5.90 -14.15
C ILE A 29 -6.16 4.37 -14.09
N GLY A 30 -6.20 3.67 -15.21
CA GLY A 30 -5.94 2.23 -15.25
C GLY A 30 -4.53 1.88 -14.78
N GLY A 31 -3.55 2.73 -15.14
CA GLY A 31 -2.18 2.64 -14.63
C GLY A 31 -2.09 2.77 -13.12
N ALA A 32 -2.81 3.74 -12.54
CA ALA A 32 -2.88 3.90 -11.09
C ALA A 32 -3.50 2.68 -10.40
N VAL A 33 -4.52 2.06 -11.00
CA VAL A 33 -5.14 0.82 -10.47
C VAL A 33 -4.16 -0.35 -10.55
N ALA A 34 -3.46 -0.54 -11.67
CA ALA A 34 -2.45 -1.60 -11.83
C ALA A 34 -1.34 -1.51 -10.78
N LEU A 35 -0.80 -0.31 -10.58
CA LEU A 35 0.26 -0.04 -9.60
C LEU A 35 -0.24 -0.22 -8.16
N SER A 36 -1.48 0.18 -7.89
CA SER A 36 -2.09 0.04 -6.56
C SER A 36 -2.23 -1.43 -6.16
N VAL A 37 -2.68 -2.30 -7.08
CA VAL A 37 -2.80 -3.75 -6.81
C VAL A 37 -1.45 -4.37 -6.43
N LEU A 38 -0.36 -3.93 -7.07
CA LEU A 38 0.99 -4.42 -6.74
C LEU A 38 1.54 -3.85 -5.44
N MET A 39 1.32 -2.55 -5.15
CA MET A 39 2.01 -1.88 -4.04
C MET A 39 1.23 -1.78 -2.74
N ILE A 40 -0.10 -1.94 -2.74
CA ILE A 40 -0.88 -2.07 -1.50
C ILE A 40 -0.27 -3.10 -0.54
N PRO A 41 0.00 -4.37 -0.93
CA PRO A 41 0.54 -5.35 0.01
C PRO A 41 1.95 -4.99 0.50
N VAL A 42 2.75 -4.29 -0.30
CA VAL A 42 4.10 -3.84 0.07
C VAL A 42 4.02 -2.75 1.15
N VAL A 43 3.18 -1.74 0.93
CA VAL A 43 2.97 -0.64 1.88
C VAL A 43 2.37 -1.18 3.18
N VAL A 44 1.33 -2.03 3.09
CA VAL A 44 0.67 -2.62 4.27
C VAL A 44 1.67 -3.41 5.12
N ARG A 45 2.49 -4.25 4.49
CA ARG A 45 3.49 -5.03 5.21
C ARG A 45 4.53 -4.15 5.90
N SER A 46 5.00 -3.10 5.22
CA SER A 46 5.93 -2.14 5.82
C SER A 46 5.31 -1.44 7.04
N CYS A 47 4.06 -1.00 6.94
CA CYS A 47 3.32 -0.41 8.06
C CYS A 47 3.13 -1.40 9.22
N GLU A 48 2.81 -2.67 8.93
CA GLU A 48 2.67 -3.71 9.96
C GLU A 48 3.98 -3.97 10.72
N GLU A 49 5.10 -4.03 10.01
CA GLU A 49 6.42 -4.19 10.62
C GLU A 49 6.71 -3.01 11.57
N MET A 50 6.38 -1.78 11.18
CA MET A 50 6.53 -0.60 12.03
C MET A 50 5.61 -0.61 13.25
N LEU A 51 4.36 -1.07 13.10
CA LEU A 51 3.42 -1.20 14.22
C LEU A 51 3.83 -2.28 15.21
N LYS A 52 4.52 -3.34 14.75
CA LYS A 52 5.06 -4.41 15.61
C LYS A 52 6.28 -3.96 16.43
N LEU A 53 6.98 -2.92 16.00
CA LEU A 53 8.09 -2.33 16.75
C LEU A 53 7.63 -1.52 17.97
N VAL A 54 6.34 -1.14 18.05
CA VAL A 54 5.80 -0.41 19.20
C VAL A 54 5.79 -1.32 20.44
N PRO A 55 6.48 -0.94 21.54
CA PRO A 55 6.51 -1.75 22.76
C PRO A 55 5.11 -2.02 23.32
N ASN A 56 4.87 -3.25 23.76
CA ASN A 56 3.59 -3.63 24.38
C ASN A 56 3.36 -2.93 25.73
N GLU A 57 4.42 -2.55 26.43
CA GLU A 57 4.36 -1.80 27.69
C GLU A 57 3.55 -0.49 27.56
N LEU A 58 3.68 0.22 26.44
CA LEU A 58 2.90 1.44 26.17
C LEU A 58 1.40 1.16 26.05
N ARG A 59 1.05 -0.01 25.51
CA ARG A 59 -0.35 -0.44 25.38
C ARG A 59 -0.91 -0.84 26.74
N GLU A 60 -0.15 -1.61 27.51
CA GLU A 60 -0.53 -2.05 28.85
C GLU A 60 -0.69 -0.87 29.81
N ALA A 61 0.23 0.10 29.80
CA ALA A 61 0.10 1.33 30.58
C ALA A 61 -1.16 2.12 30.21
N SER A 62 -1.48 2.22 28.91
CA SER A 62 -2.72 2.88 28.47
C SER A 62 -3.97 2.13 28.93
N TYR A 63 -3.96 0.80 28.93
CA TYR A 63 -5.09 0.00 29.42
C TYR A 63 -5.25 0.10 30.94
N ALA A 64 -4.16 0.19 31.70
CA ALA A 64 -4.18 0.42 33.14
C ALA A 64 -4.83 1.77 33.52
N LEU A 65 -4.72 2.77 32.65
CA LEU A 65 -5.40 4.06 32.79
C LEU A 65 -6.89 4.03 32.40
N GLY A 66 -7.47 2.86 32.11
CA GLY A 66 -8.88 2.71 31.73
C GLY A 66 -9.21 3.24 30.33
N VAL A 67 -8.20 3.46 29.47
CA VAL A 67 -8.40 3.99 28.12
C VAL A 67 -8.90 2.87 27.18
N PRO A 68 -9.97 3.10 26.40
CA PRO A 68 -10.44 2.11 25.44
C PRO A 68 -9.46 1.90 24.28
N LYS A 69 -9.40 0.67 23.75
CA LYS A 69 -8.45 0.23 22.71
C LYS A 69 -8.35 1.14 21.49
N TRP A 70 -9.46 1.67 20.98
CA TRP A 70 -9.44 2.57 19.83
C TRP A 70 -8.66 3.86 20.14
N ARG A 71 -8.77 4.40 21.36
CA ARG A 71 -8.07 5.62 21.78
C ARG A 71 -6.59 5.32 22.03
N THR A 72 -6.24 4.16 22.57
CA THR A 72 -4.84 3.70 22.67
C THR A 72 -4.19 3.59 21.29
N ILE A 73 -4.90 3.02 20.30
CA ILE A 73 -4.37 2.90 18.93
C ILE A 73 -4.12 4.29 18.32
N VAL A 74 -5.11 5.19 18.39
CA VAL A 74 -5.02 6.50 17.73
C VAL A 74 -4.08 7.47 18.44
N LYS A 75 -4.02 7.47 19.78
CA LYS A 75 -3.24 8.45 20.56
C LYS A 75 -1.87 7.97 21.03
N VAL A 76 -1.62 6.66 21.05
CA VAL A 76 -0.35 6.10 21.55
C VAL A 76 0.35 5.35 20.42
N VAL A 77 -0.27 4.30 19.89
CA VAL A 77 0.40 3.40 18.92
C VAL A 77 0.71 4.09 17.60
N LEU A 78 -0.26 4.78 16.99
CA LEU A 78 -0.10 5.46 15.71
C LEU A 78 0.99 6.55 15.74
N PRO A 79 1.00 7.48 16.73
CA PRO A 79 2.04 8.49 16.84
C PRO A 79 3.44 7.89 17.06
N THR A 80 3.55 6.82 17.86
CA THR A 80 4.84 6.17 18.12
C THR A 80 5.40 5.47 16.87
N ALA A 81 4.55 4.86 16.04
CA ALA A 81 4.99 4.22 14.79
C ALA A 81 5.12 5.20 13.60
N LEU A 82 4.69 6.46 13.76
CA LEU A 82 4.54 7.41 12.65
C LEU A 82 5.83 7.63 11.86
N ALA A 83 6.97 7.80 12.55
CA ALA A 83 8.26 8.00 11.90
C ALA A 83 8.60 6.83 10.97
N GLY A 84 8.42 5.60 11.44
CA GLY A 84 8.65 4.38 10.64
C GLY A 84 7.67 4.24 9.48
N ILE A 85 6.38 4.55 9.70
CA ILE A 85 5.35 4.52 8.66
C ILE A 85 5.69 5.52 7.55
N VAL A 86 6.08 6.75 7.88
CA VAL A 86 6.45 7.78 6.91
C VAL A 86 7.64 7.34 6.05
N THR A 87 8.68 6.76 6.67
CA THR A 87 9.81 6.19 5.94
C THR A 87 9.38 5.04 5.03
N GLY A 88 8.57 4.10 5.53
CA GLY A 88 8.06 2.96 4.75
C GLY A 88 7.24 3.40 3.53
N VAL A 89 6.35 4.37 3.71
CA VAL A 89 5.56 4.96 2.62
C VAL A 89 6.47 5.66 1.60
N THR A 90 7.48 6.40 2.06
CA THR A 90 8.44 7.09 1.17
C THR A 90 9.20 6.08 0.30
N LEU A 91 9.68 4.99 0.89
CA LEU A 91 10.37 3.92 0.15
C LEU A 91 9.43 3.20 -0.84
N ALA A 92 8.17 2.98 -0.45
CA ALA A 92 7.19 2.39 -1.34
C ALA A 92 6.87 3.30 -2.54
N VAL A 93 6.74 4.61 -2.33
CA VAL A 93 6.55 5.57 -3.43
C VAL A 93 7.76 5.60 -4.36
N ALA A 94 8.98 5.61 -3.80
CA ALA A 94 10.21 5.52 -4.59
C ALA A 94 10.23 4.25 -5.47
N ARG A 95 9.72 3.14 -4.95
CA ARG A 95 9.56 1.89 -5.72
C ARG A 95 8.51 2.01 -6.82
N VAL A 96 7.32 2.57 -6.55
CA VAL A 96 6.24 2.74 -7.53
C VAL A 96 6.73 3.49 -8.77
N ILE A 97 7.54 4.53 -8.59
CA ILE A 97 8.08 5.35 -9.69
C ILE A 97 8.92 4.51 -10.67
N GLY A 98 9.57 3.45 -10.18
CA GLY A 98 10.40 2.55 -10.99
C GLY A 98 9.64 1.42 -11.70
N GLU A 99 8.34 1.23 -11.43
CA GLU A 99 7.54 0.15 -12.04
C GLU A 99 6.98 0.59 -13.40
N THR A 100 7.73 0.32 -14.47
CA THR A 100 7.32 0.69 -15.84
C THR A 100 6.46 -0.36 -16.54
N ALA A 101 6.63 -1.64 -16.16
CA ALA A 101 5.98 -2.76 -16.84
C ALA A 101 4.44 -2.70 -16.82
N PRO A 102 3.76 -2.41 -15.70
CA PRO A 102 2.29 -2.33 -15.69
C PRO A 102 1.78 -1.14 -16.50
N LEU A 103 2.49 -0.01 -16.46
CA LEU A 103 2.13 1.24 -17.15
C LEU A 103 2.22 1.10 -18.66
N LEU A 104 3.23 0.39 -19.16
CA LEU A 104 3.35 0.10 -20.59
C LEU A 104 2.14 -0.65 -21.13
N ILE A 105 1.59 -1.62 -20.39
CA ILE A 105 0.46 -2.45 -20.85
C ILE A 105 -0.86 -1.69 -20.91
N ILE A 106 -1.12 -0.81 -19.95
CA ILE A 106 -2.42 -0.13 -19.80
C ILE A 106 -2.48 1.26 -20.45
N ALA A 107 -1.34 1.96 -20.55
CA ALA A 107 -1.29 3.34 -21.03
C ALA A 107 -0.33 3.53 -22.21
N GLY A 108 0.70 2.70 -22.35
CA GLY A 108 1.73 2.85 -23.38
C GLY A 108 1.45 2.11 -24.69
N LEU A 109 0.87 0.91 -24.63
CA LEU A 109 0.56 0.05 -25.79
C LEU A 109 -0.90 0.17 -26.22
#